data_AF-A0A511QWT7-F1
#
_entry.id   AF-A0A511QWT7-F1
#
_cell.length_a   1.000
_cell.length_b   1.000
_cell.length_c   1.000
_cell.angle_alpha   90.00
_cell.angle_beta   90.00
_cell.angle_gamma   90.00
#
_symmetry.space_group_name_H-M   'P 1'
#
loop_
_entity.id
_entity.type
_entity.pdbx_description
1 polymer ?
#
loop_
_entity_poly.entity_id
_entity_poly.type
_entity_poly.pdbx_seq_one_letter_code
_entity_poly.pdbx_strand_id
1 'polypeptide(L)'
;MNPSLQGYFQAAKAVWEGLPPVTRFGALDQHTLKTYLPQLQRWEDPIINGFYDTLFSHPATRSVFREGERAMREQVLRHWYRRTITGPFNLEYFAWQILVGQVHQTRGISKGQVMVMWGWLTEQIWQLSHISLPIDEADQLTMAWMRLANSIKAMAADERLEAYLQSLEQQSGANPRILQSAAVSWLEEQSKGSNRS
;
A
#
# COMPACT_ATOMS: atom_id res chain seq x y z
N MET A 1 9.43 -2.29 -22.07
CA MET A 1 8.64 -2.27 -20.81
C MET A 1 7.19 -2.50 -21.19
N ASN A 2 6.43 -3.34 -20.48
CA ASN A 2 5.01 -3.58 -20.79
C ASN A 2 4.25 -2.23 -20.71
N PRO A 3 3.51 -1.81 -21.75
CA PRO A 3 2.76 -0.55 -21.73
C PRO A 3 1.85 -0.43 -20.50
N SER A 4 1.30 -1.55 -20.01
CA SER A 4 0.50 -1.53 -18.79
C SER A 4 1.31 -1.04 -17.58
N LEU A 5 2.59 -1.42 -17.46
CA LEU A 5 3.46 -1.05 -16.35
C LEU A 5 3.92 0.40 -16.45
N GLN A 6 4.20 0.89 -17.67
CA GLN A 6 4.72 2.24 -17.89
C GLN A 6 3.83 3.32 -17.26
N GLY A 7 2.50 3.16 -17.33
CA GLY A 7 1.54 4.05 -16.69
C GLY A 7 1.71 4.18 -15.18
N TYR A 8 1.85 3.05 -14.48
CA TYR A 8 2.03 3.06 -13.03
C TYR A 8 3.34 3.74 -12.61
N PHE A 9 4.44 3.49 -13.34
CA PHE A 9 5.71 4.14 -13.06
C PHE A 9 5.69 5.64 -13.37
N GLN A 10 5.04 6.06 -14.45
CA GLN A 10 4.88 7.47 -14.79
C GLN A 10 4.02 8.22 -13.77
N ALA A 11 2.89 7.62 -13.37
CA ALA A 11 2.03 8.18 -12.32
C ALA A 11 2.80 8.28 -10.99
N ALA A 12 3.49 7.21 -10.58
CA ALA A 12 4.28 7.22 -9.35
C ALA A 12 5.37 8.29 -9.38
N LYS A 13 6.06 8.45 -10.51
CA LYS A 13 7.10 9.46 -10.66
C LYS A 13 6.53 10.87 -10.55
N ALA A 14 5.44 11.15 -11.28
CA ALA A 14 4.80 12.46 -11.27
C ALA A 14 4.27 12.84 -9.88
N VAL A 15 3.63 11.91 -9.17
CA VAL A 15 3.21 12.12 -7.78
C VAL A 15 4.43 12.38 -6.91
N TRP A 16 5.44 11.51 -6.98
CA TRP A 16 6.63 11.62 -6.13
C TRP A 16 7.30 13.00 -6.30
N GLU A 17 7.54 13.43 -7.54
CA GLU A 17 8.14 14.74 -7.87
C GLU A 17 7.30 15.93 -7.40
N GLY A 18 5.96 15.78 -7.32
CA GLY A 18 5.06 16.81 -6.81
C GLY A 18 4.99 16.91 -5.28
N LEU A 19 5.44 15.90 -4.54
CA LEU A 19 5.44 15.91 -3.08
C LEU A 19 6.61 16.73 -2.51
N PRO A 20 6.38 17.68 -1.57
CA PRO A 20 7.46 18.38 -0.89
C PRO A 20 8.42 17.39 -0.21
N PRO A 21 9.75 17.49 -0.44
CA PRO A 21 10.70 16.48 0.06
C PRO A 21 10.66 16.24 1.57
N VAL A 22 10.35 17.28 2.37
CA VAL A 22 10.31 17.21 3.84
C VAL A 22 9.04 16.54 4.40
N THR A 23 7.97 16.43 3.60
CA THR A 23 6.69 15.86 4.03
C THR A 23 6.48 14.43 3.55
N ARG A 24 7.25 13.97 2.56
CA ARG A 24 7.23 12.60 2.04
C ARG A 24 8.25 11.70 2.73
N PHE A 25 8.08 10.40 2.54
CA PHE A 25 8.99 9.37 3.04
C PHE A 25 10.40 9.55 2.45
N GLY A 26 11.42 9.48 3.31
CA GLY A 26 12.82 9.67 2.93
C GLY A 26 13.78 8.64 3.52
N ALA A 27 15.08 8.86 3.28
CA ALA A 27 16.13 7.94 3.70
C ALA A 27 16.19 7.74 5.22
N LEU A 28 15.93 8.80 6.01
CA LEU A 28 15.87 8.71 7.46
C LEU A 28 14.68 7.84 7.92
N ASP A 29 13.52 7.99 7.29
CA ASP A 29 12.35 7.17 7.62
C ASP A 29 12.59 5.71 7.26
N GLN A 30 13.23 5.42 6.12
CA GLN A 30 13.66 4.08 5.75
C GLN A 30 14.63 3.48 6.77
N HIS A 31 15.57 4.28 7.28
CA HIS A 31 16.47 3.84 8.33
C HIS A 31 15.70 3.51 9.61
N THR A 32 14.78 4.38 10.03
CA THR A 32 13.89 4.16 11.18
C THR A 32 13.09 2.85 11.05
N LEU A 33 12.44 2.62 9.90
CA LEU A 33 11.69 1.37 9.69
C LEU A 33 12.59 0.13 9.73
N LYS A 34 13.82 0.22 9.20
CA LYS A 34 14.79 -0.87 9.29
C LYS A 34 15.20 -1.15 10.74
N THR A 35 15.42 -0.11 11.54
CA THR A 35 15.79 -0.22 12.96
C THR A 35 14.68 -0.91 13.77
N TYR A 36 13.43 -0.54 13.55
CA TYR A 36 12.27 -1.09 14.28
C TYR A 36 11.58 -2.25 13.56
N LEU A 37 12.21 -2.82 12.52
CA LEU A 37 11.64 -3.93 11.76
C LEU A 37 11.25 -5.14 12.65
N PRO A 38 12.04 -5.55 13.67
CA PRO A 38 11.65 -6.65 14.55
C PRO A 38 10.34 -6.38 15.30
N GLN A 39 10.10 -5.14 15.75
CA GLN A 39 8.87 -4.75 16.43
C GLN A 39 7.69 -4.74 15.45
N LEU A 40 7.86 -4.14 14.28
CA LEU A 40 6.84 -4.16 13.22
C LEU A 40 6.44 -5.59 12.83
N GLN A 41 7.40 -6.50 12.73
CA GLN A 41 7.12 -7.92 12.47
C GLN A 41 6.34 -8.59 13.60
N ARG A 42 6.63 -8.28 14.87
CA ARG A 42 5.88 -8.80 16.02
C ARG A 42 4.44 -8.29 16.07
N TRP A 43 4.18 -7.12 15.51
CA TRP A 43 2.84 -6.53 15.46
C TRP A 43 2.00 -6.98 14.27
N GLU A 44 2.55 -7.83 13.39
CA GLU A 44 1.84 -8.30 12.21
C GLU A 44 0.49 -8.95 12.56
N ASP A 45 0.47 -9.96 13.43
CA ASP A 45 -0.77 -10.66 13.79
C ASP A 45 -1.86 -9.74 14.36
N PRO A 46 -1.61 -8.92 15.40
CA PRO A 46 -2.63 -8.02 15.91
C PRO A 46 -3.11 -6.99 14.88
N ILE A 47 -2.21 -6.48 14.02
CA ILE A 47 -2.58 -5.53 12.96
C ILE A 47 -3.48 -6.20 11.91
N ILE A 48 -3.09 -7.36 11.40
CA ILE A 48 -3.85 -8.05 10.34
C ILE A 48 -5.23 -8.48 10.85
N ASN A 49 -5.28 -9.08 12.05
CA ASN A 49 -6.54 -9.54 12.64
C ASN A 49 -7.45 -8.35 12.95
N GLY A 50 -6.91 -7.32 13.62
CA GLY A 50 -7.66 -6.11 13.94
C GLY A 50 -8.24 -5.43 12.70
N PHE A 51 -7.47 -5.36 11.61
CA PHE A 51 -7.92 -4.76 10.36
C PHE A 51 -9.14 -5.48 9.80
N TYR A 52 -9.10 -6.81 9.73
CA TYR A 52 -10.23 -7.58 9.22
C TYR A 52 -11.40 -7.65 10.20
N ASP A 53 -11.16 -7.65 11.51
CA ASP A 53 -12.23 -7.54 12.50
C ASP A 53 -12.99 -6.21 12.35
N THR A 54 -12.27 -5.10 12.14
CA THR A 54 -12.89 -3.80 11.82
C THR A 54 -13.72 -3.89 10.54
N LEU A 55 -13.21 -4.48 9.46
CA LEU A 55 -13.97 -4.58 8.21
C LEU A 55 -15.19 -5.52 8.30
N PHE A 56 -15.08 -6.63 9.01
CA PHE A 56 -16.16 -7.63 9.12
C PHE A 56 -17.22 -7.30 10.17
N SER A 57 -16.91 -6.38 11.11
CA SER A 57 -17.86 -5.89 12.10
C SER A 57 -18.84 -4.84 11.56
N HIS A 58 -18.54 -4.21 10.41
CA HIS A 58 -19.41 -3.22 9.79
C HIS A 58 -20.07 -3.76 8.51
N PRO A 59 -21.43 -3.78 8.39
CA PRO A 59 -22.12 -4.42 7.26
C PRO A 59 -21.70 -3.93 5.86
N ALA A 60 -21.47 -2.62 5.70
CA ALA A 60 -21.13 -2.05 4.39
C ALA A 60 -19.72 -2.43 3.90
N THR A 61 -18.77 -2.64 4.81
CA THR A 61 -17.42 -3.14 4.45
C THR A 61 -17.39 -4.65 4.34
N ARG A 62 -18.18 -5.36 5.16
CA ARG A 62 -18.33 -6.81 5.09
C ARG A 62 -18.90 -7.28 3.75
N SER A 63 -19.85 -6.54 3.18
CA SER A 63 -20.53 -6.91 1.93
C SER A 63 -19.63 -6.94 0.69
N VAL A 64 -18.43 -6.35 0.76
CA VAL A 64 -17.41 -6.43 -0.30
C VAL A 64 -16.79 -7.83 -0.40
N PHE A 65 -16.84 -8.61 0.68
CA PHE A 65 -16.23 -9.94 0.75
C PHE A 65 -17.24 -11.02 0.42
N ARG A 66 -16.77 -12.08 -0.26
CA ARG A 66 -17.57 -13.31 -0.40
C ARG A 66 -17.38 -14.20 0.82
N GLU A 67 -18.33 -15.10 1.05
CA GLU A 67 -18.21 -16.11 2.10
C GLU A 67 -16.92 -16.93 1.93
N GLY A 68 -16.23 -17.20 3.04
CA GLY A 68 -14.96 -17.91 3.05
C GLY A 68 -13.73 -17.11 2.57
N GLU A 69 -13.87 -15.88 2.06
CA GLU A 69 -12.72 -15.12 1.55
C GLU A 69 -11.75 -14.61 2.64
N ARG A 70 -12.20 -14.50 3.90
CA ARG A 70 -11.44 -13.83 4.97
C ARG A 70 -10.01 -14.35 5.12
N ALA A 71 -9.84 -15.67 5.27
CA ALA A 71 -8.52 -16.27 5.50
C ALA A 71 -7.53 -15.98 4.36
N MET A 72 -7.98 -16.06 3.11
CA MET A 72 -7.14 -15.72 1.95
C MET A 72 -6.80 -14.22 1.94
N ARG A 73 -7.77 -13.35 2.27
CA ARG A 73 -7.59 -11.90 2.29
C ARG A 73 -6.61 -11.46 3.38
N GLU A 74 -6.66 -12.07 4.56
CA GLU A 74 -5.66 -11.88 5.62
C GLU A 74 -4.24 -12.22 5.15
N GLN A 75 -4.05 -13.31 4.39
CA GLN A 75 -2.74 -13.65 3.84
C GLN A 75 -2.24 -12.63 2.80
N VAL A 76 -3.14 -12.10 1.97
CA VAL A 76 -2.81 -11.03 1.01
C VAL A 76 -2.35 -9.77 1.74
N LEU A 77 -3.09 -9.34 2.77
CA LEU A 77 -2.71 -8.17 3.55
C LEU A 77 -1.40 -8.40 4.31
N ARG A 78 -1.17 -9.61 4.82
CA ARG A 78 0.08 -9.98 5.48
C ARG A 78 1.29 -9.88 4.56
N HIS A 79 1.16 -10.39 3.32
CA HIS A 79 2.19 -10.21 2.30
C HIS A 79 2.43 -8.73 2.00
N TRP A 80 1.36 -7.96 1.84
CA TRP A 80 1.44 -6.52 1.60
C TRP A 80 2.12 -5.78 2.77
N TYR A 81 1.77 -6.12 4.01
CA TYR A 81 2.33 -5.53 5.22
C TYR A 81 3.83 -5.80 5.32
N ARG A 82 4.24 -7.06 5.16
CA ARG A 82 5.66 -7.45 5.14
C ARG A 82 6.45 -6.67 4.12
N ARG A 83 5.96 -6.60 2.87
CA ARG A 83 6.63 -5.86 1.80
C ARG A 83 6.70 -4.35 2.10
N THR A 84 5.69 -3.80 2.76
CA THR A 84 5.59 -2.40 3.18
C THR A 84 6.55 -2.06 4.31
N ILE A 85 6.82 -2.96 5.25
CA ILE A 85 7.76 -2.69 6.35
C ILE A 85 9.21 -2.97 5.99
N THR A 86 9.48 -3.86 5.01
CA THR A 86 10.86 -4.24 4.64
C THR A 86 11.47 -3.39 3.53
N GLY A 87 10.64 -2.82 2.64
CA GLY A 87 11.13 -2.24 1.40
C GLY A 87 11.59 -3.32 0.39
N PRO A 88 12.36 -2.95 -0.66
CA PRO A 88 12.91 -1.62 -0.92
C PRO A 88 11.84 -0.56 -1.23
N PHE A 89 12.10 0.70 -0.88
CA PHE A 89 11.20 1.85 -1.06
C PHE A 89 11.59 2.68 -2.29
N ASN A 90 11.66 2.02 -3.45
CA ASN A 90 12.02 2.62 -4.72
C ASN A 90 10.75 3.02 -5.52
N LEU A 91 10.94 3.57 -6.72
CA LEU A 91 9.82 3.96 -7.58
C LEU A 91 8.89 2.78 -7.93
N GLU A 92 9.45 1.57 -8.04
CA GLU A 92 8.67 0.35 -8.27
C GLU A 92 7.71 0.05 -7.11
N TYR A 93 8.16 0.20 -5.85
CA TYR A 93 7.28 0.08 -4.70
C TYR A 93 6.12 1.07 -4.75
N PHE A 94 6.38 2.33 -5.10
CA PHE A 94 5.32 3.33 -5.19
C PHE A 94 4.38 3.09 -6.39
N ALA A 95 4.89 2.60 -7.52
CA ALA A 95 4.08 2.14 -8.64
C ALA A 95 3.16 0.97 -8.24
N TRP A 96 3.67 0.04 -7.42
CA TRP A 96 2.86 -1.04 -6.86
C TRP A 96 1.74 -0.53 -5.95
N GLN A 97 1.98 0.52 -5.17
CA GLN A 97 0.93 1.10 -4.32
C GLN A 97 -0.18 1.76 -5.14
N ILE A 98 0.13 2.34 -6.30
CA ILE A 98 -0.91 2.81 -7.24
C ILE A 98 -1.75 1.62 -7.73
N LEU A 99 -1.11 0.52 -8.13
CA LEU A 99 -1.83 -0.69 -8.54
C LEU A 99 -2.71 -1.24 -7.42
N VAL A 100 -2.20 -1.29 -6.18
CA VAL A 100 -2.98 -1.70 -5.01
C VAL A 100 -4.21 -0.81 -4.86
N GLY A 101 -4.07 0.52 -4.99
CA GLY A 101 -5.20 1.45 -4.99
C GLY A 101 -6.25 1.12 -6.06
N GLN A 102 -5.82 0.82 -7.28
CA GLN A 102 -6.74 0.42 -8.36
C GLN A 102 -7.44 -0.92 -8.08
N VAL A 103 -6.75 -1.90 -7.51
CA VAL A 103 -7.37 -3.18 -7.13
C VAL A 103 -8.55 -2.96 -6.17
N HIS A 104 -8.41 -2.05 -5.20
CA HIS A 104 -9.52 -1.69 -4.31
C HIS A 104 -10.71 -1.10 -5.08
N GLN A 105 -10.46 -0.18 -6.01
CA GLN A 105 -11.52 0.41 -6.84
C GLN A 105 -12.26 -0.65 -7.67
N THR A 106 -11.55 -1.62 -8.26
CA THR A 106 -12.18 -2.70 -9.04
C THR A 106 -13.07 -3.63 -8.22
N ARG A 107 -12.91 -3.66 -6.89
CA ARG A 107 -13.78 -4.40 -5.97
C ARG A 107 -14.91 -3.53 -5.40
N GLY A 108 -15.10 -2.31 -5.92
CA GLY A 108 -16.14 -1.38 -5.46
C GLY A 108 -15.81 -0.71 -4.12
N ILE A 109 -14.55 -0.74 -3.68
CA ILE A 109 -14.11 -0.05 -2.46
C ILE A 109 -13.80 1.40 -2.82
N SER A 110 -14.42 2.35 -2.12
CA SER A 110 -14.23 3.77 -2.40
C SER A 110 -12.85 4.27 -1.91
N LYS A 111 -12.32 5.31 -2.56
CA LYS A 111 -11.09 5.99 -2.11
C LYS A 111 -11.21 6.43 -0.64
N GLY A 112 -12.38 6.92 -0.22
CA GLY A 112 -12.65 7.31 1.17
C GLY A 112 -12.52 6.15 2.17
N GLN A 113 -13.04 4.97 1.85
CA GLN A 113 -12.88 3.77 2.69
C GLN A 113 -11.41 3.39 2.84
N VAL A 114 -10.64 3.42 1.75
CA VAL A 114 -9.19 3.16 1.78
C VAL A 114 -8.47 4.18 2.67
N MET A 115 -8.81 5.47 2.57
CA MET A 115 -8.18 6.53 3.38
C MET A 115 -8.44 6.36 4.88
N VAL A 116 -9.68 6.01 5.26
CA VAL A 116 -10.03 5.78 6.68
C VAL A 116 -9.28 4.56 7.23
N MET A 117 -9.18 3.47 6.47
CA MET A 117 -8.44 2.28 6.92
C MET A 117 -6.92 2.51 7.02
N TRP A 118 -6.36 3.42 6.22
CA TRP A 118 -4.99 3.91 6.45
C TRP A 118 -4.83 4.71 7.74
N GLY A 119 -5.85 5.50 8.10
CA GLY A 119 -5.94 6.19 9.39
C GLY A 119 -5.89 5.18 10.54
N TRP A 120 -6.72 4.13 10.45
CA TRP A 120 -6.73 3.04 11.43
C TRP A 120 -5.36 2.36 11.56
N LEU A 121 -4.71 1.98 10.45
CA LEU A 121 -3.37 1.38 10.48
C LEU A 121 -2.33 2.29 11.15
N THR A 122 -2.40 3.60 10.87
CA THR A 122 -1.51 4.59 11.48
C THR A 122 -1.73 4.70 12.99
N GLU A 123 -2.98 4.70 13.42
CA GLU A 123 -3.35 4.70 14.84
C GLU A 123 -2.84 3.44 15.54
N GLN A 124 -2.96 2.26 14.92
CA GLN A 124 -2.47 1.02 15.51
C GLN A 124 -0.94 1.02 15.69
N ILE A 125 -0.19 1.50 14.70
CA ILE A 125 1.26 1.64 14.82
C ILE A 125 1.63 2.63 15.93
N TRP A 126 0.90 3.74 16.05
CA TRP A 126 1.10 4.69 17.14
C TRP A 126 0.82 4.06 18.51
N GLN A 127 -0.33 3.38 18.68
CA GLN A 127 -0.69 2.72 19.95
C GLN A 127 0.35 1.66 20.34
N LEU A 128 0.70 0.76 19.41
CA LEU A 128 1.62 -0.34 19.68
C LEU A 128 3.04 0.16 19.97
N SER A 129 3.49 1.22 19.28
CA SER A 129 4.79 1.84 19.55
C SER A 129 4.83 2.47 20.94
N HIS A 130 3.81 3.24 21.33
CA HIS A 130 3.75 3.94 22.61
C HIS A 130 3.58 3.02 23.82
N ILE A 131 3.06 1.80 23.60
CA ILE A 131 2.99 0.78 24.64
C ILE A 131 4.32 0.00 24.78
N SER A 132 5.09 -0.12 23.69
CA SER A 132 6.21 -1.07 23.62
C SER A 132 7.60 -0.43 23.61
N LEU A 133 7.70 0.87 23.37
CA LEU A 133 8.96 1.60 23.17
C LEU A 133 9.05 2.83 24.09
N PRO A 134 10.27 3.32 24.39
CA PRO A 134 10.45 4.66 24.95
C PRO A 134 9.76 5.73 24.10
N ILE A 135 9.27 6.80 24.74
CA ILE A 135 8.44 7.81 24.07
C ILE A 135 9.12 8.42 22.83
N ASP A 136 10.41 8.77 22.92
CA ASP A 136 11.15 9.36 21.80
C ASP A 136 11.30 8.39 20.62
N GLU A 137 11.49 7.09 20.91
CA GLU A 137 11.57 6.04 19.90
C GLU A 137 10.20 5.77 19.24
N ALA A 138 9.14 5.78 20.06
CA ALA A 138 7.76 5.62 19.59
C ALA A 138 7.33 6.77 18.67
N ASP A 139 7.68 8.01 19.03
CA ASP A 139 7.45 9.20 18.21
C ASP A 139 8.23 9.14 16.90
N GLN A 140 9.51 8.75 16.95
CA GLN A 140 10.32 8.59 15.75
C GLN A 140 9.72 7.57 14.77
N LEU A 141 9.32 6.40 15.28
CA LEU A 141 8.71 5.35 14.46
C LEU A 141 7.36 5.81 13.90
N THR A 142 6.52 6.45 14.72
CA THR A 142 5.22 6.97 14.30
C THR A 142 5.37 7.98 13.17
N MET A 143 6.31 8.92 13.29
CA MET A 143 6.53 9.95 12.27
C MET A 143 7.04 9.34 10.96
N ALA A 144 7.94 8.36 11.01
CA ALA A 144 8.40 7.63 9.83
C ALA A 144 7.25 6.88 9.14
N TRP A 145 6.40 6.19 9.93
CA TRP A 145 5.22 5.51 9.42
C TRP A 145 4.22 6.47 8.80
N MET A 146 3.95 7.62 9.44
CA MET A 146 3.04 8.63 8.92
C MET A 146 3.52 9.18 7.57
N ARG A 147 4.81 9.48 7.41
CA ARG A 147 5.36 9.92 6.11
C ARG A 147 5.26 8.83 5.05
N LEU A 148 5.46 7.56 5.40
CA LEU A 148 5.24 6.44 4.49
C LEU A 148 3.77 6.37 4.06
N ALA A 149 2.85 6.31 5.02
CA ALA A 149 1.41 6.23 4.78
C ALA A 149 0.91 7.42 3.95
N ASN A 150 1.37 8.64 4.24
CA ASN A 150 0.99 9.83 3.47
C ASN A 150 1.51 9.78 2.03
N SER A 151 2.74 9.32 1.84
CA SER A 151 3.32 9.14 0.50
C SER A 151 2.52 8.11 -0.30
N ILE A 152 2.12 7.00 0.32
CA ILE A 152 1.29 5.96 -0.31
C ILE A 152 -0.13 6.46 -0.60
N LYS A 153 -0.76 7.17 0.34
CA LYS A 153 -2.09 7.75 0.14
C LYS A 153 -2.10 8.75 -1.02
N ALA A 154 -1.03 9.54 -1.19
CA ALA A 154 -0.88 10.42 -2.35
C ALA A 154 -0.86 9.62 -3.67
N MET A 155 -0.15 8.49 -3.70
CA MET A 155 -0.17 7.58 -4.86
C MET A 155 -1.57 7.03 -5.16
N ALA A 156 -2.30 6.62 -4.13
CA ALA A 156 -3.64 6.05 -4.27
C ALA A 156 -4.73 7.09 -4.59
N ALA A 157 -4.48 8.36 -4.30
CA ALA A 157 -5.41 9.47 -4.59
C ALA A 157 -5.27 10.00 -6.01
N ASP A 158 -4.14 9.76 -6.68
CA ASP A 158 -3.82 10.35 -7.97
C ASP A 158 -4.64 9.76 -9.13
N GLU A 159 -5.23 10.63 -9.95
CA GLU A 159 -6.13 10.25 -11.05
C GLU A 159 -5.40 10.09 -12.40
N ARG A 160 -4.09 10.39 -12.48
CA ARG A 160 -3.35 10.30 -13.75
C ARG A 160 -3.29 8.88 -14.30
N LEU A 161 -3.28 7.87 -13.42
CA LEU A 161 -3.36 6.49 -13.87
C LEU A 161 -4.71 6.19 -14.53
N GLU A 162 -5.82 6.68 -13.97
CA GLU A 162 -7.16 6.47 -14.53
C GLU A 162 -7.24 7.09 -15.93
N ALA A 163 -6.74 8.32 -16.09
CA ALA A 163 -6.65 8.98 -17.39
C ALA A 163 -5.74 8.22 -18.39
N TYR A 164 -4.58 7.73 -17.93
CA TYR A 164 -3.66 6.94 -18.76
C TYR A 164 -4.32 5.64 -19.27
N LEU A 165 -4.95 4.88 -18.37
CA LEU A 165 -5.60 3.62 -18.72
C LEU A 165 -6.78 3.83 -19.69
N GLN A 166 -7.57 4.88 -19.49
CA GLN A 166 -8.64 5.26 -20.44
C GLN A 166 -8.08 5.58 -21.82
N SER A 167 -6.98 6.34 -21.89
CA SER A 167 -6.33 6.64 -23.18
C SER A 167 -5.79 5.38 -23.88
N LEU A 168 -5.22 4.44 -23.12
CA LEU A 168 -4.72 3.18 -23.66
C LEU A 168 -5.85 2.31 -24.19
N GLU A 169 -6.96 2.22 -23.45
CA GLU A 169 -8.16 1.49 -23.89
C GLU A 169 -8.70 2.08 -25.21
N GLN A 170 -8.82 3.41 -25.30
CA GLN A 170 -9.26 4.09 -26.52
C GLN A 170 -8.34 3.84 -27.72
N GLN A 171 -7.02 3.77 -27.50
CA GLN A 171 -6.03 3.59 -28.57
C GLN A 171 -5.85 2.14 -29.01
N SER A 172 -5.90 1.19 -28.07
CA SER A 172 -5.55 -0.21 -28.31
C SER A 172 -6.74 -1.17 -28.33
N GLY A 173 -7.92 -0.72 -27.86
CA GLY A 173 -9.07 -1.59 -27.60
C GLY A 173 -8.86 -2.59 -26.46
N ALA A 174 -7.73 -2.52 -25.76
CA ALA A 174 -7.40 -3.46 -24.69
C ALA A 174 -8.22 -3.14 -23.43
N ASN A 175 -8.84 -4.16 -22.85
CA ASN A 175 -9.61 -4.03 -21.62
C ASN A 175 -8.68 -3.66 -20.44
N PRO A 176 -8.96 -2.58 -19.68
CA PRO A 176 -8.16 -2.15 -18.53
C PRO A 176 -7.91 -3.23 -17.48
N ARG A 177 -8.83 -4.19 -17.31
CA ARG A 177 -8.67 -5.32 -16.37
C ARG A 177 -7.58 -6.29 -16.80
N ILE A 178 -7.36 -6.48 -18.10
CA ILE A 178 -6.29 -7.32 -18.62
C ILE A 178 -4.94 -6.64 -18.35
N LEU A 179 -4.85 -5.34 -18.63
CA LEU A 179 -3.65 -4.54 -18.36
C LEU A 179 -3.28 -4.55 -16.87
N GLN A 180 -4.29 -4.43 -15.99
CA GLN A 180 -4.13 -4.54 -14.55
C GLN A 180 -3.65 -5.93 -14.12
N SER A 181 -4.26 -7.00 -14.63
CA SER A 181 -3.90 -8.39 -14.27
C SER A 181 -2.45 -8.70 -14.65
N ALA A 182 -1.99 -8.20 -15.81
CA ALA A 182 -0.60 -8.31 -16.23
C ALA A 182 0.35 -7.51 -15.32
N ALA A 183 -0.08 -6.33 -14.85
CA ALA A 183 0.71 -5.51 -13.91
C ALA A 183 0.83 -6.16 -12.52
N VAL A 184 -0.26 -6.76 -12.01
CA VAL A 184 -0.27 -7.55 -10.76
C VAL A 184 0.74 -8.69 -10.85
N SER A 185 0.60 -9.52 -11.90
CA SER A 185 1.45 -10.71 -12.07
C SER A 185 2.93 -10.33 -12.13
N TRP A 186 3.28 -9.27 -12.86
CA TRP A 186 4.67 -8.81 -12.97
C TRP A 186 5.22 -8.29 -11.63
N LEU A 187 4.47 -7.46 -10.89
CA LEU A 187 4.92 -6.94 -9.59
C LEU A 187 5.08 -8.06 -8.55
N GLU A 188 4.23 -9.08 -8.60
CA GLU A 188 4.34 -10.27 -7.74
C GLU A 188 5.56 -11.15 -8.10
N GLU A 189 5.95 -11.20 -9.36
CA GLU A 189 7.16 -11.91 -9.79
C GLU A 189 8.43 -11.19 -9.35
N GLN A 190 8.49 -9.86 -9.51
CA GLN A 190 9.65 -9.06 -9.09
C GLN A 190 9.85 -9.08 -7.57
N SER A 191 8.77 -9.05 -6.80
CA SER A 191 8.85 -9.13 -5.33
C SER A 191 9.41 -10.47 -4.83
N LYS A 192 9.17 -11.57 -5.56
CA LYS A 192 9.76 -12.90 -5.28
C LYS A 192 11.24 -12.98 -5.66
N GLY A 193 11.66 -12.28 -6.72
CA GLY A 193 13.05 -12.23 -7.17
C GLY A 193 13.97 -11.46 -6.22
N SER A 194 13.48 -10.35 -5.65
CA SER A 194 14.27 -9.50 -4.74
C SER A 194 14.51 -10.10 -3.35
N ASN A 195 13.84 -11.20 -2.98
CA ASN A 195 14.05 -11.95 -1.74
C ASN A 195 15.06 -13.11 -1.89
N ARG A 196 15.67 -13.28 -3.08
CA ARG A 196 16.65 -14.34 -3.38
C ARG A 196 18.07 -13.83 -3.60
N SER A 197 18.34 -12.55 -3.33
CA SER A 197 19.66 -11.91 -3.44
C SER A 197 20.21 -11.49 -2.10
#